data_AF-A0A5C8NX18-F1
#
_entry.id   AF-A0A5C8NX18-F1
#
_cell.length_a   1.000
_cell.length_b   1.000
_cell.length_c   1.000
_cell.angle_alpha   90.00
_cell.angle_beta   90.00
_cell.angle_gamma   90.00
#
_symmetry.space_group_name_H-M   'P 1'
#
loop_
_entity.id
_entity.type
_entity.pdbx_description
1 polymer ?
#
loop_
_entity_poly.entity_id
_entity_poly.type
_entity_poly.pdbx_seq_one_letter_code
_entity_poly.pdbx_strand_id
1 'polypeptide(L)' 'MKTIDNRGLEPPAPMMRTLKTLEKMENGDTMAIINDRRPMFLYEELDERGYLHETEPLEDGSYKITITKNGE' A
#
# COMPACT_ATOMS: atom_id res chain seq x y z
N MET A 1 -6.49 -6.09 10.78
CA MET A 1 -5.68 -5.53 9.69
C MET A 1 -6.06 -6.21 8.39
N LYS A 2 -6.52 -5.46 7.38
CA LYS A 2 -6.88 -5.99 6.06
C LYS A 2 -5.64 -6.09 5.17
N THR A 3 -5.53 -7.13 4.35
CA THR A 3 -4.45 -7.28 3.36
C THR A 3 -5.01 -7.37 1.94
N ILE A 4 -4.35 -6.71 0.99
CA ILE A 4 -4.70 -6.75 -0.43
C ILE A 4 -3.53 -7.34 -1.22
N ASP A 5 -3.78 -8.44 -1.93
CA ASP A 5 -2.78 -9.01 -2.85
C ASP A 5 -2.94 -8.37 -4.24
N ASN A 6 -1.92 -7.65 -4.69
CA ASN A 6 -1.85 -7.00 -6.00
C ASN A 6 -0.85 -7.68 -6.95
N ARG A 7 -0.29 -8.83 -6.59
CA ARG A 7 0.60 -9.59 -7.47
C ARG A 7 -0.11 -9.98 -8.77
N GLY A 8 0.62 -9.99 -9.88
CA GLY A 8 0.12 -10.28 -11.22
C GLY A 8 -0.70 -9.16 -11.88
N LEU A 9 -0.89 -8.01 -11.22
CA LEU A 9 -1.57 -6.85 -11.80
C LEU A 9 -0.57 -5.94 -12.53
N GLU A 10 -0.89 -5.58 -13.77
CA GLU A 10 -0.09 -4.65 -14.56
C GLU A 10 -0.28 -3.19 -14.08
N PRO A 11 0.78 -2.34 -14.13
CA PRO A 11 0.64 -0.92 -13.86
C PRO A 11 -0.39 -0.25 -14.79
N PRO A 12 -1.23 0.68 -14.29
CA PRO A 12 -1.25 1.26 -12.94
C PRO A 12 -2.20 0.55 -11.95
N ALA A 13 -2.72 -0.63 -12.27
CA ALA A 13 -3.79 -1.28 -11.50
C ALA A 13 -3.47 -1.53 -10.01
N PRO A 14 -2.27 -2.00 -9.61
CA PRO A 14 -1.91 -2.16 -8.18
C PRO A 14 -2.08 -0.87 -7.37
N MET A 15 -1.64 0.25 -7.94
CA MET A 15 -1.66 1.55 -7.29
C MET A 15 -3.09 2.03 -7.16
N MET A 16 -3.87 2.06 -8.25
CA MET A 16 -5.25 2.54 -8.22
C MET A 16 -6.12 1.75 -7.24
N ARG A 17 -5.94 0.43 -7.17
CA ARG A 17 -6.68 -0.43 -6.25
C ARG A 17 -6.32 -0.16 -4.78
N THR A 18 -5.04 0.10 -4.51
CA THR A 18 -4.56 0.50 -3.18
C THR A 18 -5.17 1.83 -2.77
N LEU A 19 -5.01 2.89 -3.58
CA LEU A 19 -5.51 4.23 -3.27
C LEU A 19 -7.03 4.26 -3.03
N LYS A 20 -7.80 3.58 -3.89
CA LYS A 20 -9.26 3.44 -3.71
C LYS A 20 -9.65 2.74 -2.41
N THR A 21 -8.78 1.90 -1.85
CA THR A 21 -9.03 1.27 -0.56
C THR A 21 -8.64 2.19 0.60
N LEU A 22 -7.54 2.91 0.48
CA LEU A 22 -7.09 3.91 1.47
C LEU A 22 -8.12 5.03 1.67
N GLU A 23 -8.81 5.46 0.61
CA GLU A 23 -9.89 6.45 0.68
C GLU A 23 -11.03 6.07 1.64
N LYS A 24 -11.19 4.77 1.93
CA LYS A 24 -12.25 4.25 2.81
C LYS A 24 -11.77 4.02 4.23
N MET A 25 -10.50 4.25 4.53
CA MET A 25 -9.93 4.07 5.86
C MET A 25 -10.22 5.27 6.74
N GLU A 26 -10.44 5.01 8.02
CA GLU A 26 -10.52 6.02 9.07
C GLU A 26 -9.12 6.32 9.64
N ASN A 27 -8.99 7.44 10.35
CA ASN A 27 -7.74 7.83 10.98
C ASN A 27 -7.34 6.78 12.04
N GLY A 28 -6.09 6.32 11.98
CA GLY A 28 -5.57 5.23 12.81
C GLY A 28 -5.75 3.83 12.23
N ASP A 29 -6.49 3.67 11.12
CA ASP A 29 -6.60 2.38 10.45
C ASP A 29 -5.27 1.97 9.81
N THR A 30 -5.01 0.66 9.83
CA THR A 30 -3.86 0.03 9.18
C THR A 30 -4.32 -1.06 8.21
N MET A 31 -3.73 -1.08 7.03
CA MET A 31 -3.85 -2.17 6.05
C MET A 31 -2.48 -2.57 5.51
N ALA A 32 -2.42 -3.73 4.86
CA ALA A 32 -1.24 -4.18 4.13
C ALA A 32 -1.58 -4.42 2.65
N ILE A 33 -0.57 -4.27 1.79
CA ILE A 33 -0.61 -4.70 0.40
C ILE A 33 0.56 -5.63 0.10
N ILE A 34 0.40 -6.53 -0.86
CA ILE A 34 1.48 -7.36 -1.40
C ILE A 34 1.63 -7.04 -2.88
N ASN A 35 2.83 -6.66 -3.31
CA ASN A 35 3.15 -6.31 -4.69
C ASN A 35 4.36 -7.11 -5.18
N ASP A 36 4.40 -7.49 -6.46
CA ASP A 36 5.56 -8.19 -7.05
C ASP A 36 6.86 -7.35 -7.03
N ARG A 37 6.72 -6.03 -6.90
CA ARG A 37 7.81 -5.05 -6.96
C ARG A 37 7.55 -3.91 -6.00
N ARG A 38 8.60 -3.19 -5.61
CA ARG A 38 8.47 -1.95 -4.84
C ARG A 38 7.65 -0.90 -5.62
N PRO A 39 6.52 -0.41 -5.08
CA PRO A 39 5.69 0.56 -5.79
C PRO A 39 6.18 2.00 -5.56
N MET A 40 7.25 2.40 -6.26
CA MET A 40 7.89 3.72 -6.07
C MET A 40 6.91 4.90 -6.15
N PHE A 41 6.05 4.96 -7.18
CA PHE A 41 5.04 6.01 -7.33
C PHE A 41 3.97 5.99 -6.24
N LEU A 42 3.69 4.82 -5.64
CA LEU A 42 2.75 4.77 -4.52
C LEU A 42 3.36 5.38 -3.27
N TYR A 43 4.67 5.19 -3.02
CA TYR A 43 5.32 5.78 -1.84
C TYR A 43 5.24 7.31 -1.87
N GLU A 44 5.51 7.93 -3.03
CA GLU A 44 5.37 9.37 -3.21
C GLU A 44 3.94 9.83 -2.87
N GLU A 45 2.92 9.15 -3.40
CA GLU A 45 1.52 9.46 -3.13
C GLU A 45 1.12 9.24 -1.65
N LEU A 46 1.68 8.23 -0.99
CA LEU A 46 1.43 7.99 0.44
C LEU A 46 2.01 9.11 1.30
N ASP A 47 3.24 9.54 0.99
CA ASP A 47 3.91 10.62 1.70
C ASP A 47 3.16 11.95 1.49
N GLU A 48 2.76 12.26 0.26
CA GLU A 48 1.98 13.47 -0.07
C GLU A 48 0.63 13.53 0.67
N ARG A 49 0.01 12.36 0.91
CA ARG A 49 -1.27 12.26 1.63
C ARG A 49 -1.10 12.03 3.15
N GLY A 50 0.13 12.04 3.67
CA GLY A 50 0.41 11.90 5.10
C GLY A 50 0.21 10.51 5.69
N TYR A 51 0.24 9.45 4.87
CA TYR A 51 0.20 8.07 5.36
C TYR A 51 1.58 7.63 5.87
N LEU A 52 1.59 6.85 6.94
CA LEU A 52 2.79 6.13 7.36
C LEU A 52 2.87 4.82 6.60
N HIS A 53 4.06 4.44 6.14
CA HIS A 53 4.26 3.14 5.50
C HIS A 53 5.58 2.47 5.86
N GLU A 54 5.53 1.15 5.91
CA GLU A 54 6.69 0.27 6.15
C GLU A 54 6.70 -0.81 5.09
N THR A 55 7.89 -1.13 4.55
CA THR A 55 8.05 -2.11 3.49
C THR A 55 8.96 -3.25 3.92
N GLU A 56 8.47 -4.48 3.76
CA GLU A 56 9.17 -5.72 4.08
C GLU A 56 9.29 -6.57 2.79
N PRO A 57 10.50 -7.03 2.40
CA PRO A 57 10.62 -8.07 1.37
C PRO A 57 10.10 -9.41 1.90
N LEU A 58 9.46 -10.19 1.03
CA LEU A 58 8.98 -11.55 1.32
C LEU A 58 9.89 -12.60 0.64
N GLU A 59 9.80 -13.85 1.10
CA GLU A 59 10.65 -14.95 0.62
C GLU A 59 10.44 -15.27 -0.87
N ASP A 60 9.25 -14.99 -1.40
CA ASP A 60 8.90 -15.20 -2.81
C ASP A 60 9.37 -14.05 -3.72
N GLY A 61 10.13 -13.09 -3.18
CA GLY A 61 10.63 -11.92 -3.90
C GLY A 61 9.62 -10.77 -4.03
N SER A 62 8.39 -10.96 -3.55
CA SER A 62 7.41 -9.87 -3.47
C SER A 62 7.67 -8.97 -2.27
N TYR A 63 6.91 -7.88 -2.16
CA TYR A 63 7.01 -6.90 -1.10
C TYR A 63 5.67 -6.76 -0.40
N LYS A 64 5.70 -6.82 0.93
CA LYS A 64 4.58 -6.43 1.78
C LYS A 64 4.79 -4.97 2.21
N ILE A 65 3.77 -4.15 2.02
CA ILE A 65 3.78 -2.75 2.45
C ILE A 65 2.63 -2.60 3.45
N THR A 66 2.96 -2.25 4.69
CA THR A 66 2.00 -1.89 5.73
C THR A 66 1.78 -0.39 5.66
N ILE A 67 0.52 0.05 5.58
CA ILE A 67 0.12 1.45 5.39
C ILE A 67 -0.85 1.80 6.52
N THR A 68 -0.56 2.88 7.25
CA THR A 68 -1.40 3.40 8.33
C THR A 68 -1.85 4.81 7.97
N LYS A 69 -3.16 5.05 8.05
CA LYS A 69 -3.71 6.40 7.88
C LYS A 69 -3.45 7.19 9.14
N ASN A 70 -2.57 8.19 9.04
CA ASN A 70 -2.35 9.08 10.17
C ASN A 70 -3.56 10.02 10.32
N GLY A 71 -3.87 10.39 11.55
CA GLY A 71 -4.97 11.31 11.83
C GLY A 71 -4.51 12.76 11.75
N GLU A 72 -4.96 13.47 10.72
CA GLU A 72 -5.24 14.90 10.82
C GLU A 72 -6.76 15.13 10.89
#